data_AF-A0A2H0V5F1-F1
#
_entry.id   AF-A0A2H0V5F1-F1
#
_cell.length_a   1.000
_cell.length_b   1.000
_cell.length_c   1.000
_cell.angle_alpha   90.00
_cell.angle_beta   90.00
_cell.angle_gamma   90.00
#
_symmetry.space_group_name_H-M   'P 1'
#
loop_
_entity.id
_entity.type
_entity.pdbx_description
1 polymer ?
#
loop_
_entity_poly.entity_id
_entity_poly.type
_entity_poly.pdbx_seq_one_letter_code
_entity_poly.pdbx_strand_id
1 'polypeptide(L)'
;MKPDVIKILIQDRSRPIKVLPWIIFINFAIYLTLLIFGQWLDYLPVEFIKQHFLVSWNAVAEGRIWVLLTAMFAHVYFYHILLNMFVLFSFGFLLERLMGPKKFLIFYLAAGIISNIIYILTNKYMLGITDQLALGASGAIFGALIFYCLIFPKSTLLLFFIIPFPALLGAIVFIGIEIIGFIGQIYGFYVIADNVAHNTHLGGVIVGIVYYLIFSQYYKSSLKRITRPYRQIKQTS
;
A
#
# COMPACT_ATOMS: atom_id res chain seq x y z
N MET A 1 23.34 -17.70 -0.54
CA MET A 1 22.13 -18.55 -0.55
C MET A 1 21.70 -18.76 -2.00
N LYS A 2 21.56 -20.01 -2.45
CA LYS A 2 21.30 -20.40 -3.85
C LYS A 2 19.99 -19.78 -4.37
N PRO A 3 19.78 -19.64 -5.70
CA PRO A 3 18.52 -19.18 -6.33
C PRO A 3 17.26 -19.84 -5.73
N ASP A 4 17.47 -21.00 -5.12
CA ASP A 4 16.48 -21.78 -4.41
C ASP A 4 15.87 -21.07 -3.20
N VAL A 5 16.50 -20.09 -2.54
CA VAL A 5 16.00 -19.68 -1.22
C VAL A 5 14.75 -18.82 -1.26
N ILE A 6 14.62 -17.85 -2.17
CA ILE A 6 13.36 -17.09 -2.27
C ILE A 6 12.27 -17.96 -2.91
N LYS A 7 12.63 -18.83 -3.86
CA LYS A 7 11.70 -19.84 -4.39
C LYS A 7 11.23 -20.79 -3.29
N ILE A 8 12.13 -21.28 -2.43
CA ILE A 8 11.82 -22.08 -1.25
C ILE A 8 10.99 -21.26 -0.29
N LEU A 9 11.33 -20.02 0.07
CA LEU A 9 10.51 -19.21 0.98
C LEU A 9 9.08 -18.93 0.46
N ILE A 10 8.90 -18.87 -0.87
CA ILE A 10 7.58 -18.70 -1.51
C ILE A 10 6.84 -20.03 -1.69
N GLN A 11 7.55 -21.09 -2.09
CA GLN A 11 7.03 -22.45 -2.32
C GLN A 11 6.90 -23.26 -1.04
N ASP A 12 7.55 -22.82 0.04
CA ASP A 12 7.43 -23.36 1.39
C ASP A 12 6.04 -22.98 1.90
N ARG A 13 5.08 -23.80 1.49
CA ARG A 13 3.69 -23.73 1.95
C ARG A 13 3.57 -23.95 3.46
N SER A 14 4.64 -24.35 4.16
CA SER A 14 4.63 -24.55 5.61
C SER A 14 4.62 -23.24 6.40
N ARG A 15 4.93 -22.08 5.77
CA ARG A 15 4.78 -20.78 6.43
C ARG A 15 3.34 -20.27 6.27
N PRO A 16 2.49 -20.42 7.30
CA PRO A 16 1.13 -19.91 7.22
C PRO A 16 1.14 -18.38 7.15
N ILE A 17 0.23 -17.84 6.36
CA ILE A 17 -0.09 -16.42 6.36
C ILE A 17 -1.04 -16.20 7.53
N LYS A 18 -0.64 -15.35 8.46
CA LYS A 18 -1.38 -15.09 9.70
C LYS A 18 -1.94 -13.70 9.73
N VAL A 19 -1.21 -12.69 9.28
CA VAL A 19 -1.56 -11.28 9.50
C VAL A 19 -2.48 -10.74 8.41
N LEU A 20 -2.19 -11.02 7.14
CA LEU A 20 -2.94 -10.53 6.00
C LEU A 20 -4.45 -10.83 6.08
N PRO A 21 -4.90 -12.06 6.42
CA PRO A 21 -6.34 -12.34 6.60
C PRO A 21 -6.97 -11.46 7.67
N TRP A 22 -6.27 -11.19 8.77
CA TRP A 22 -6.78 -10.31 9.82
C TRP A 22 -6.86 -8.85 9.37
N ILE A 23 -5.87 -8.35 8.62
CA ILE A 23 -5.95 -6.99 8.06
C ILE A 23 -7.17 -6.88 7.14
N ILE A 24 -7.36 -7.84 6.24
CA ILE A 24 -8.51 -7.85 5.32
C ILE A 24 -9.82 -7.94 6.10
N PHE A 25 -9.91 -8.85 7.07
CA PHE A 25 -11.08 -9.00 7.92
C PHE A 25 -11.42 -7.72 8.67
N ILE A 26 -10.44 -7.05 9.29
CA ILE A 26 -10.64 -5.80 10.02
C ILE A 26 -11.17 -4.70 9.09
N ASN A 27 -10.63 -4.55 7.88
CA ASN A 27 -11.13 -3.57 6.91
C ASN A 27 -12.61 -3.82 6.57
N PHE A 28 -12.97 -5.08 6.27
CA PHE A 28 -14.37 -5.43 5.98
C PHE A 28 -15.27 -5.27 7.21
N ALA A 29 -14.81 -5.65 8.39
CA ALA A 29 -15.56 -5.51 9.63
C ALA A 29 -15.86 -4.05 9.94
N ILE A 30 -14.86 -3.16 9.80
CA ILE A 30 -15.06 -1.71 9.98
C ILE A 30 -15.98 -1.16 8.91
N TYR A 31 -15.78 -1.51 7.64
CA TYR A 31 -16.66 -1.08 6.55
C TYR A 31 -18.13 -1.47 6.80
N LEU A 32 -18.38 -2.74 7.16
CA LEU A 32 -19.73 -3.22 7.46
C LEU A 32 -20.32 -2.54 8.70
N THR A 33 -19.51 -2.31 9.74
CA THR A 33 -19.94 -1.58 10.94
C THR A 33 -20.36 -0.16 10.59
N LEU A 34 -19.51 0.58 9.85
CA LEU A 34 -19.83 1.95 9.42
C LEU A 34 -21.05 1.99 8.49
N LEU A 35 -21.22 0.99 7.62
CA LEU A 35 -22.38 0.88 6.74
C LEU A 35 -23.68 0.64 7.53
N ILE A 36 -23.70 -0.35 8.42
CA ILE A 36 -24.89 -0.72 9.21
C ILE A 36 -25.27 0.42 10.14
N PHE A 37 -24.34 0.91 10.95
CA PHE A 37 -24.69 1.91 11.95
C PHE A 37 -24.86 3.33 11.37
N GLY A 38 -24.24 3.62 10.22
CA GLY A 38 -24.35 4.91 9.54
C GLY A 38 -25.57 5.04 8.64
N GLN A 39 -26.04 3.97 7.99
CA GLN A 39 -27.20 4.02 7.07
C GLN A 39 -28.47 3.39 7.63
N TRP A 40 -28.35 2.35 8.46
CA TRP A 40 -29.52 1.54 8.85
C TRP A 40 -30.05 1.85 10.24
N LEU A 41 -29.22 2.39 11.12
CA LEU A 41 -29.59 2.66 12.50
C LEU A 41 -29.66 4.16 12.83
N ASP A 42 -29.26 5.06 11.93
CA ASP A 42 -29.08 6.51 12.22
C ASP A 42 -28.27 6.79 13.51
N TYR A 43 -27.51 5.79 13.98
CA TYR A 43 -26.90 5.77 15.30
C TYR A 43 -25.44 6.22 15.28
N LEU A 44 -24.77 6.16 14.13
CA LEU A 44 -23.44 6.76 13.94
C LEU A 44 -23.57 8.10 13.19
N PRO A 45 -23.37 9.24 13.87
CA PRO A 45 -23.28 10.51 13.19
C PRO A 45 -22.15 10.47 12.16
N VAL A 46 -22.36 11.04 10.98
CA VAL A 46 -21.28 11.31 10.00
C VAL A 46 -20.07 11.98 10.69
N GLU A 47 -20.36 12.77 11.72
CA GLU A 47 -19.38 13.43 12.55
C GLU A 47 -18.48 12.46 13.35
N PHE A 48 -19.01 11.35 13.86
CA PHE A 48 -18.20 10.33 14.52
C PHE A 48 -17.17 9.73 13.56
N ILE A 49 -17.58 9.43 12.33
CA ILE A 49 -16.70 8.92 11.29
C ILE A 49 -15.60 9.94 10.99
N LYS A 50 -15.96 11.21 10.75
CA LYS A 50 -15.01 12.31 10.55
C LYS A 50 -14.04 12.48 11.72
N GLN A 51 -14.51 12.28 12.95
CA GLN A 51 -13.71 12.44 14.15
C GLN A 51 -12.70 11.32 14.36
N HIS A 52 -13.07 10.09 13.99
CA HIS A 52 -12.29 8.90 14.37
C HIS A 52 -11.65 8.15 13.20
N PHE A 53 -12.06 8.38 11.96
CA PHE A 53 -11.63 7.56 10.81
C PHE A 53 -11.16 8.36 9.59
N LEU A 54 -11.21 9.70 9.64
CA LEU A 54 -10.76 10.54 8.54
C LEU A 54 -9.55 11.34 9.01
N VAL A 55 -8.47 11.26 8.22
CA VAL A 55 -7.25 12.02 8.49
C VAL A 55 -7.29 13.37 7.76
N SER A 56 -6.89 14.43 8.47
CA SER A 56 -6.59 15.75 7.92
C SER A 56 -5.58 16.46 8.82
N TRP A 57 -5.04 17.59 8.37
CA TRP A 57 -4.16 18.40 9.22
C TRP A 57 -4.90 18.87 10.48
N ASN A 58 -6.12 19.40 10.35
CA ASN A 58 -6.91 19.88 11.47
C ASN A 58 -7.19 18.78 12.49
N ALA A 59 -7.53 17.57 12.03
CA ALA A 59 -7.75 16.44 12.94
C ALA A 59 -6.52 16.17 13.82
N VAL A 60 -5.33 16.14 13.23
CA VAL A 60 -4.09 15.92 13.99
C VAL A 60 -3.74 17.12 14.88
N ALA A 61 -3.95 18.35 14.39
CA ALA A 61 -3.70 19.58 15.14
C ALA A 61 -4.63 19.73 16.38
N GLU A 62 -5.85 19.20 16.30
CA GLU A 62 -6.81 19.11 17.41
C GLU A 62 -6.48 17.96 18.39
N GLY A 63 -5.39 17.24 18.19
CA GLY A 63 -4.93 16.15 19.07
C GLY A 63 -5.47 14.77 18.71
N ARG A 64 -6.22 14.62 17.61
CA ARG A 64 -6.79 13.33 17.17
C ARG A 64 -5.76 12.46 16.46
N ILE A 65 -4.61 12.22 17.08
CA ILE A 65 -3.46 11.53 16.46
C ILE A 65 -3.77 10.09 16.01
N TRP A 66 -4.79 9.45 16.61
CA TRP A 66 -5.22 8.10 16.23
C TRP A 66 -5.71 8.00 14.78
N VAL A 67 -6.18 9.11 14.18
CA VAL A 67 -6.67 9.13 12.79
C VAL A 67 -5.58 8.78 11.79
N LEU A 68 -4.31 8.97 12.13
CA LEU A 68 -3.18 8.51 11.32
C LEU A 68 -3.18 6.99 11.12
N LEU A 69 -3.71 6.24 12.09
CA LEU A 69 -3.82 4.79 12.06
C LEU A 69 -5.21 4.34 11.63
N THR A 70 -6.27 4.85 12.26
CA THR A 70 -7.64 4.36 12.04
C THR A 70 -8.14 4.66 10.63
N ALA A 71 -7.71 5.78 10.01
CA ALA A 71 -8.07 6.10 8.63
C ALA A 71 -7.59 5.05 7.62
N MET A 72 -6.55 4.27 7.95
CA MET A 72 -6.07 3.18 7.10
C MET A 72 -7.10 2.05 6.92
N PHE A 73 -8.08 1.94 7.81
CA PHE A 73 -9.02 0.82 7.86
C PHE A 73 -10.47 1.20 7.57
N ALA A 74 -10.73 2.46 7.20
CA ALA A 74 -12.05 2.94 6.83
C ALA A 74 -12.19 3.08 5.32
N HIS A 75 -13.38 2.77 4.82
CA HIS A 75 -13.77 2.88 3.42
C HIS A 75 -15.21 3.38 3.34
N VAL A 76 -15.51 4.23 2.34
CA VAL A 76 -16.88 4.75 2.11
C VAL A 76 -17.58 3.97 1.00
N TYR A 77 -16.86 3.67 -0.08
CA TYR A 77 -17.42 3.03 -1.27
C TYR A 77 -17.09 1.54 -1.33
N PHE A 78 -18.06 0.70 -1.67
CA PHE A 78 -17.89 -0.75 -1.81
C PHE A 78 -16.76 -1.12 -2.79
N TYR A 79 -16.73 -0.49 -3.96
CA TYR A 79 -15.67 -0.71 -4.95
C TYR A 79 -14.28 -0.32 -4.44
N HIS A 80 -14.19 0.70 -3.58
CA HIS A 80 -12.92 1.16 -3.01
C HIS A 80 -12.34 0.12 -2.03
N ILE A 81 -13.16 -0.44 -1.14
CA ILE A 81 -12.69 -1.53 -0.25
C ILE A 81 -12.39 -2.80 -1.04
N LEU A 82 -13.24 -3.17 -2.01
CA LEU A 82 -13.04 -4.37 -2.82
C LEU A 82 -11.71 -4.32 -3.58
N LEU A 83 -11.42 -3.22 -4.27
CA LEU A 83 -10.17 -3.05 -5.01
C LEU A 83 -8.96 -3.05 -4.07
N ASN A 84 -9.04 -2.34 -2.94
CA ASN A 84 -7.95 -2.32 -1.96
C ASN A 84 -7.65 -3.72 -1.42
N MET A 85 -8.66 -4.46 -1.00
CA MET A 85 -8.47 -5.80 -0.44
C MET A 85 -8.01 -6.80 -1.50
N PHE A 86 -8.46 -6.65 -2.75
CA PHE A 86 -7.98 -7.45 -3.88
C PHE A 86 -6.48 -7.22 -4.14
N VAL A 87 -6.04 -5.96 -4.24
CA VAL A 87 -4.63 -5.60 -4.46
C VAL A 87 -3.79 -6.02 -3.26
N LEU A 88 -4.25 -5.75 -2.04
CA LEU A 88 -3.59 -6.14 -0.80
C LEU A 88 -3.42 -7.66 -0.71
N PHE A 89 -4.44 -8.44 -1.05
CA PHE A 89 -4.34 -9.89 -1.08
C PHE A 89 -3.30 -10.35 -2.12
N SER A 90 -3.36 -9.81 -3.34
CA SER A 90 -2.50 -10.20 -4.46
C SER A 90 -1.00 -10.03 -4.14
N PHE A 91 -0.63 -8.90 -3.53
CA PHE A 91 0.77 -8.59 -3.23
C PHE A 91 1.16 -8.98 -1.80
N GLY A 92 0.29 -8.67 -0.83
CA GLY A 92 0.51 -8.95 0.59
C GLY A 92 0.71 -10.43 0.89
N PHE A 93 0.09 -11.33 0.13
CA PHE A 93 0.27 -12.77 0.29
C PHE A 93 1.74 -13.19 0.14
N LEU A 94 2.37 -12.77 -0.95
CA LEU A 94 3.76 -13.10 -1.25
C LEU A 94 4.71 -12.34 -0.34
N LEU A 95 4.38 -11.09 -0.01
CA LEU A 95 5.19 -10.29 0.90
C LEU A 95 5.21 -10.84 2.32
N GLU A 96 4.07 -11.25 2.88
CA GLU A 96 4.02 -11.86 4.22
C GLU A 96 4.81 -13.17 4.26
N ARG A 97 4.71 -14.01 3.23
CA ARG A 97 5.52 -15.24 3.14
C ARG A 97 7.01 -14.93 3.10
N LEU A 98 7.39 -13.91 2.32
CA LEU A 98 8.77 -13.48 2.15
C LEU A 98 9.39 -12.96 3.46
N MET A 99 8.69 -12.07 4.16
CA MET A 99 9.26 -11.37 5.33
C MET A 99 8.83 -11.96 6.69
N GLY A 100 7.76 -12.75 6.70
CA GLY A 100 7.10 -13.26 7.89
C GLY A 100 6.05 -12.29 8.47
N PRO A 101 5.11 -12.79 9.29
CA PRO A 101 3.94 -12.05 9.76
C PRO A 101 4.29 -10.76 10.50
N LYS A 102 5.22 -10.80 11.45
CA LYS A 102 5.61 -9.63 12.26
C LYS A 102 6.17 -8.50 11.41
N LYS A 103 7.07 -8.82 10.47
CA LYS A 103 7.69 -7.80 9.59
C LYS A 103 6.68 -7.23 8.62
N PHE A 104 5.75 -8.05 8.12
CA PHE A 104 4.67 -7.60 7.24
C PHE A 104 3.73 -6.65 7.94
N LEU A 105 3.31 -6.97 9.17
CA LEU A 105 2.47 -6.07 9.96
C LEU A 105 3.14 -4.72 10.19
N ILE A 106 4.40 -4.73 10.64
CA ILE A 106 5.17 -3.49 10.89
C ILE A 106 5.29 -2.67 9.61
N PHE A 107 5.64 -3.32 8.49
CA PHE A 107 5.74 -2.68 7.19
C PHE A 107 4.41 -2.06 6.76
N TYR A 108 3.31 -2.81 6.82
CA TYR A 108 1.99 -2.34 6.41
C TYR A 108 1.53 -1.13 7.25
N LEU A 109 1.67 -1.20 8.57
CA LEU A 109 1.32 -0.11 9.48
C LEU A 109 2.19 1.12 9.27
N ALA A 110 3.51 0.93 9.15
CA ALA A 110 4.43 2.04 8.89
C ALA A 110 4.14 2.70 7.54
N ALA A 111 3.90 1.92 6.49
CA ALA A 111 3.57 2.43 5.17
C ALA A 111 2.30 3.30 5.21
N GLY A 112 1.23 2.85 5.84
CA GLY A 112 -0.01 3.63 5.92
C GLY A 112 0.12 4.87 6.81
N ILE A 113 0.73 4.76 8.00
CA ILE A 113 0.92 5.91 8.90
C ILE A 113 1.79 6.98 8.23
N ILE A 114 2.91 6.60 7.63
CA ILE A 114 3.80 7.54 6.94
C ILE A 114 3.11 8.14 5.72
N SER A 115 2.29 7.36 4.99
CA SER A 115 1.45 7.89 3.90
C SER A 115 0.50 8.98 4.39
N ASN A 116 -0.18 8.75 5.51
CA ASN A 116 -1.09 9.72 6.12
C ASN A 116 -0.34 10.96 6.63
N ILE A 117 0.87 10.81 7.16
CA ILE A 117 1.72 11.95 7.55
C ILE A 117 2.12 12.77 6.31
N ILE A 118 2.56 12.11 5.24
CA ILE A 118 2.92 12.80 3.99
C ILE A 118 1.70 13.50 3.39
N TYR A 119 0.54 12.87 3.40
CA TYR A 119 -0.72 13.47 2.98
C TYR A 119 -1.02 14.79 3.72
N ILE A 120 -1.05 14.78 5.06
CA ILE A 120 -1.37 16.00 5.81
C ILE A 120 -0.31 17.10 5.68
N LEU A 121 0.97 16.72 5.56
CA LEU A 121 2.06 17.69 5.39
C LEU A 121 2.00 18.33 4.00
N THR A 122 1.81 17.55 2.95
CA THR A 122 1.72 18.06 1.57
C THR A 122 0.46 18.90 1.38
N ASN A 123 -0.70 18.48 1.92
CA ASN A 123 -1.92 19.28 1.90
C ASN A 123 -1.69 20.65 2.56
N LYS A 124 -1.14 20.67 3.78
CA LYS A 124 -0.91 21.93 4.49
C LYS A 124 0.11 22.83 3.79
N TYR A 125 1.30 22.29 3.49
CA TYR A 125 2.45 23.11 3.11
C TYR A 125 2.60 23.32 1.60
N MET A 126 1.99 22.47 0.77
CA MET A 126 2.06 22.60 -0.69
C MET A 126 0.74 23.01 -1.31
N LEU A 127 -0.39 22.56 -0.77
CA LEU A 127 -1.72 22.91 -1.29
C LEU A 127 -2.42 24.03 -0.50
N GLY A 128 -1.95 24.35 0.71
CA GLY A 128 -2.59 25.32 1.60
C GLY A 128 -3.93 24.84 2.17
N ILE A 129 -4.20 23.53 2.14
CA ILE A 129 -5.46 22.92 2.58
C ILE A 129 -5.25 22.18 3.88
N THR A 130 -6.11 22.41 4.88
CA THR A 130 -5.93 21.85 6.24
C THR A 130 -7.05 20.92 6.70
N ASP A 131 -8.21 21.02 6.07
CA ASP A 131 -9.44 20.32 6.40
C ASP A 131 -9.79 19.21 5.39
N GLN A 132 -9.00 19.03 4.33
CA GLN A 132 -9.23 17.95 3.36
C GLN A 132 -9.08 16.59 4.05
N LEU A 133 -10.14 15.80 3.95
CA LEU A 133 -10.28 14.52 4.62
C LEU A 133 -9.86 13.38 3.69
N ALA A 134 -9.11 12.43 4.21
CA ALA A 134 -8.80 11.17 3.52
C ALA A 134 -9.03 9.95 4.42
N LEU A 135 -9.23 8.81 3.77
CA LEU A 135 -9.33 7.49 4.38
C LEU A 135 -8.98 6.42 3.34
N GLY A 136 -8.66 5.23 3.83
CA GLY A 136 -8.41 4.04 3.03
C GLY A 136 -7.03 3.42 3.26
N ALA A 137 -6.95 2.13 2.99
CA ALA A 137 -5.73 1.34 3.07
C ALA A 137 -4.71 1.64 1.95
N SER A 138 -5.08 2.46 0.95
CA SER A 138 -4.37 2.55 -0.33
C SER A 138 -2.91 3.01 -0.17
N GLY A 139 -2.60 3.93 0.74
CA GLY A 139 -1.20 4.33 1.02
C GLY A 139 -0.31 3.13 1.41
N ALA A 140 -0.78 2.29 2.34
CA ALA A 140 -0.06 1.07 2.72
C ALA A 140 0.05 0.07 1.55
N ILE A 141 -1.01 -0.02 0.75
CA ILE A 141 -1.08 -0.91 -0.42
C ILE A 141 -0.11 -0.46 -1.51
N PHE A 142 0.04 0.84 -1.78
CA PHE A 142 1.04 1.36 -2.71
C PHE A 142 2.45 1.04 -2.24
N GLY A 143 2.72 1.14 -0.93
CA GLY A 143 3.99 0.68 -0.37
C GLY A 143 4.24 -0.80 -0.66
N ALA A 144 3.26 -1.66 -0.40
CA ALA A 144 3.34 -3.10 -0.68
C ALA A 144 3.54 -3.39 -2.17
N LEU A 145 2.77 -2.75 -3.05
CA LEU A 145 2.86 -2.88 -4.50
C LEU A 145 4.27 -2.52 -5.00
N ILE A 146 4.79 -1.35 -4.62
CA ILE A 146 6.12 -0.93 -5.06
C ILE A 146 7.22 -1.84 -4.50
N PHE A 147 7.14 -2.21 -3.23
CA PHE A 147 8.09 -3.16 -2.65
C PHE A 147 8.09 -4.50 -3.39
N TYR A 148 6.90 -5.03 -3.70
CA TYR A 148 6.74 -6.25 -4.49
C TYR A 148 7.38 -6.12 -5.87
N CYS A 149 7.06 -5.07 -6.62
CA CYS A 149 7.56 -4.85 -7.97
C CYS A 149 9.09 -4.74 -8.02
N LEU A 150 9.72 -4.14 -7.00
CA LEU A 150 11.17 -4.02 -6.91
C LEU A 150 11.86 -5.33 -6.52
N ILE A 151 11.24 -6.16 -5.69
CA ILE A 151 11.76 -7.50 -5.34
C ILE A 151 11.58 -8.50 -6.49
N PHE A 152 10.46 -8.44 -7.21
CA PHE A 152 10.10 -9.35 -8.30
C PHE A 152 9.96 -8.64 -9.65
N PRO A 153 11.01 -7.95 -10.15
CA PRO A 153 10.90 -7.02 -11.28
C PRO A 153 10.48 -7.68 -12.60
N LYS A 154 10.71 -8.99 -12.74
CA LYS A 154 10.35 -9.79 -13.92
C LYS A 154 9.05 -10.58 -13.76
N SER A 155 8.38 -10.51 -12.60
CA SER A 155 7.09 -11.18 -12.43
C SER A 155 6.03 -10.51 -13.32
N THR A 156 5.08 -11.30 -13.80
CA THR A 156 4.00 -10.80 -14.67
C THR A 156 2.87 -10.25 -13.81
N LEU A 157 2.52 -8.99 -14.00
CA LEU A 157 1.27 -8.39 -13.53
C LEU A 157 0.26 -8.42 -14.66
N LEU A 158 -1.03 -8.53 -14.33
CA LEU A 158 -2.11 -8.46 -15.30
C LEU A 158 -2.87 -7.15 -15.09
N LEU A 159 -2.79 -6.24 -16.06
CA LEU A 159 -3.59 -5.02 -16.07
C LEU A 159 -5.01 -5.40 -16.49
N PHE A 160 -5.99 -5.03 -15.66
CA PHE A 160 -7.40 -5.43 -15.81
C PHE A 160 -7.61 -6.93 -16.04
N PHE A 161 -6.73 -7.78 -15.48
CA PHE A 161 -6.72 -9.23 -15.68
C PHE A 161 -6.48 -9.71 -17.13
N ILE A 162 -6.20 -8.80 -18.06
CA ILE A 162 -6.11 -9.11 -19.50
C ILE A 162 -4.68 -8.93 -20.02
N ILE A 163 -4.05 -7.79 -19.71
CA ILE A 163 -2.79 -7.40 -20.36
C ILE A 163 -1.61 -7.76 -19.46
N PRO A 164 -0.77 -8.75 -19.81
CA PRO A 164 0.41 -9.12 -19.03
C PRO A 164 1.55 -8.13 -19.25
N PHE A 165 2.21 -7.71 -18.18
CA PHE A 165 3.37 -6.83 -18.25
C PHE A 165 4.33 -7.06 -17.08
N PRO A 166 5.63 -6.72 -17.22
CA PRO A 166 6.60 -6.90 -16.14
C PRO A 166 6.28 -6.01 -14.93
N ALA A 167 6.43 -6.54 -13.71
CA ALA A 167 6.14 -5.80 -12.48
C ALA A 167 6.98 -4.52 -12.33
N LEU A 168 8.23 -4.52 -12.80
CA LEU A 168 9.06 -3.31 -12.80
C LEU A 168 8.44 -2.20 -13.67
N LEU A 169 7.89 -2.56 -14.83
CA LEU A 169 7.18 -1.59 -15.67
C LEU A 169 5.95 -1.05 -14.92
N GLY A 170 5.26 -1.89 -14.16
CA GLY A 170 4.17 -1.46 -13.29
C GLY A 170 4.58 -0.48 -12.22
N ALA A 171 5.69 -0.72 -11.53
CA ALA A 171 6.22 0.27 -10.58
C ALA A 171 6.44 1.62 -11.26
N ILE A 172 7.10 1.64 -12.43
CA ILE A 172 7.37 2.89 -13.16
C ILE A 172 6.06 3.60 -13.55
N VAL A 173 5.10 2.87 -14.12
CA VAL A 173 3.83 3.43 -14.57
C VAL A 173 3.00 3.95 -13.39
N PHE A 174 2.83 3.16 -12.34
CA PHE A 174 2.04 3.58 -11.17
C PHE A 174 2.69 4.79 -10.49
N ILE A 175 4.01 4.79 -10.28
CA ILE A 175 4.71 5.96 -9.73
C ILE A 175 4.50 7.20 -10.63
N GLY A 176 4.61 7.04 -11.94
CA GLY A 176 4.38 8.13 -12.90
C GLY A 176 2.96 8.71 -12.80
N ILE A 177 1.94 7.85 -12.71
CA ILE A 177 0.54 8.26 -12.52
C ILE A 177 0.38 9.05 -11.22
N GLU A 178 0.92 8.56 -10.10
CA GLU A 178 0.80 9.26 -8.81
C GLU A 178 1.53 10.61 -8.80
N ILE A 179 2.70 10.71 -9.46
CA ILE A 179 3.42 11.99 -9.59
C ILE A 179 2.62 12.98 -10.43
N ILE A 180 2.13 12.56 -11.60
CA ILE A 180 1.35 13.42 -12.49
C ILE A 180 0.06 13.87 -11.81
N GLY A 181 -0.62 12.96 -11.10
CA GLY A 181 -1.81 13.26 -10.33
C GLY A 181 -1.56 14.28 -9.22
N PHE A 182 -0.46 14.12 -8.46
CA PHE A 182 -0.10 15.10 -7.42
C PHE A 182 0.31 16.47 -7.99
N ILE A 183 1.05 16.51 -9.11
CA ILE A 183 1.33 17.76 -9.81
C ILE A 183 0.03 18.42 -10.25
N GLY A 184 -0.93 17.63 -10.77
CA GLY A 184 -2.27 18.10 -11.11
C GLY A 184 -2.99 18.75 -9.93
N GLN A 185 -2.93 18.13 -8.75
CA GLN A 185 -3.48 18.69 -7.50
C GLN A 185 -2.86 20.04 -7.11
N ILE A 186 -1.55 20.22 -7.33
CA ILE A 186 -0.83 21.47 -7.02
C ILE A 186 -1.22 22.60 -7.98
N TYR A 187 -1.30 22.29 -9.28
CA TYR A 187 -1.49 23.31 -10.33
C TYR A 187 -2.95 23.45 -10.80
N GLY A 188 -3.88 22.69 -10.22
CA GLY A 188 -5.31 22.78 -10.52
C GLY A 188 -5.70 22.18 -11.88
N PHE A 189 -4.95 21.21 -12.40
CA PHE A 189 -5.32 20.47 -13.61
C PHE A 189 -5.53 18.99 -13.29
N TYR A 190 -6.52 18.37 -13.91
CA TYR A 190 -6.80 16.95 -13.72
C TYR A 190 -6.55 16.21 -15.02
N VAL A 191 -5.48 15.39 -15.06
CA VAL A 191 -5.24 14.45 -16.17
C VAL A 191 -6.22 13.27 -16.09
N ILE A 192 -6.57 12.89 -14.85
CA ILE A 192 -7.60 11.91 -14.54
C ILE A 192 -8.54 12.61 -13.56
N ALA A 193 -9.83 12.72 -13.91
CA ALA A 193 -10.83 13.26 -13.01
C ALA A 193 -11.22 12.17 -12.00
N ASP A 194 -10.39 11.98 -10.98
CA ASP A 194 -10.65 11.07 -9.88
C ASP A 194 -10.58 11.81 -8.53
N ASN A 195 -11.28 11.27 -7.53
CA ASN A 195 -11.25 11.81 -6.16
C ASN A 195 -10.19 11.06 -5.34
N VAL A 196 -8.99 10.94 -5.91
CA VAL A 196 -7.89 10.12 -5.38
C VAL A 196 -6.82 11.01 -4.74
N ALA A 197 -6.42 10.68 -3.51
CA ALA A 197 -5.38 11.39 -2.79
C ALA A 197 -3.98 10.90 -3.22
N HIS A 198 -3.52 11.29 -4.42
CA HIS A 198 -2.25 10.86 -5.00
C HIS A 198 -1.02 11.09 -4.10
N ASN A 199 -0.98 12.19 -3.35
CA ASN A 199 0.04 12.45 -2.34
C ASN A 199 0.09 11.41 -1.21
N THR A 200 -1.04 10.80 -0.84
CA THR A 200 -1.08 9.66 0.10
C THR A 200 -0.36 8.46 -0.51
N HIS A 201 -0.63 8.15 -1.78
CA HIS A 201 -0.01 7.02 -2.47
C HIS A 201 1.50 7.21 -2.65
N LEU A 202 1.94 8.44 -2.97
CA LEU A 202 3.36 8.79 -3.03
C LEU A 202 4.08 8.54 -1.70
N GLY A 203 3.41 8.78 -0.57
CA GLY A 203 3.97 8.42 0.74
C GLY A 203 4.19 6.91 0.87
N GLY A 204 3.24 6.11 0.39
CA GLY A 204 3.36 4.66 0.30
C GLY A 204 4.53 4.22 -0.59
N VAL A 205 4.62 4.80 -1.79
CA VAL A 205 5.72 4.59 -2.75
C VAL A 205 7.07 4.81 -2.08
N ILE A 206 7.24 5.92 -1.37
CA ILE A 206 8.49 6.26 -0.66
C ILE A 206 8.83 5.16 0.35
N VAL A 207 7.88 4.74 1.19
CA VAL A 207 8.12 3.67 2.16
C VAL A 207 8.47 2.35 1.49
N GLY A 208 7.78 1.99 0.39
CA GLY A 208 8.08 0.79 -0.39
C GLY A 208 9.50 0.78 -0.95
N ILE A 209 9.96 1.91 -1.50
CA ILE A 209 11.33 2.07 -2.01
C ILE A 209 12.35 2.00 -0.87
N VAL A 210 12.13 2.75 0.21
CA VAL A 210 13.05 2.76 1.36
C VAL A 210 13.17 1.36 1.95
N TYR A 211 12.04 0.67 2.15
CA TYR A 211 12.04 -0.70 2.66
C TYR A 211 12.75 -1.66 1.70
N TYR A 212 12.58 -1.51 0.38
CA TYR A 212 13.35 -2.26 -0.61
C TYR A 212 14.86 -2.04 -0.46
N LEU A 213 15.32 -0.79 -0.31
CA LEU A 213 16.74 -0.48 -0.16
C LEU A 213 17.32 -1.12 1.10
N ILE A 214 16.60 -1.03 2.23
CA ILE A 214 17.00 -1.69 3.48
C ILE A 214 17.03 -3.20 3.29
N PHE A 215 15.92 -3.80 2.84
CA PHE A 215 15.78 -5.24 2.65
C PHE A 215 16.86 -5.79 1.69
N SER A 216 17.11 -5.12 0.57
CA SER A 216 18.05 -5.57 -0.45
C SER A 216 19.51 -5.57 0.04
N GLN A 217 19.86 -4.71 1.00
CA GLN A 217 21.18 -4.73 1.65
C GLN A 217 21.35 -5.99 2.52
N TYR A 218 20.36 -6.31 3.35
CA TYR A 218 20.38 -7.51 4.20
C TYR A 218 20.35 -8.82 3.40
N TYR A 219 19.71 -8.83 2.23
CA TYR A 219 19.55 -10.04 1.40
C TYR A 219 20.37 -10.01 0.09
N LYS A 220 21.39 -9.13 -0.01
CA LYS A 220 22.20 -8.84 -1.22
C LYS A 220 22.77 -10.10 -1.90
N SER A 221 23.25 -11.06 -1.10
CA SER A 221 23.82 -12.33 -1.54
C SER A 221 22.79 -13.29 -2.15
N SER A 222 21.53 -13.16 -1.75
CA SER A 222 20.39 -13.96 -2.24
C SER A 222 19.76 -13.31 -3.47
N LEU A 223 19.64 -11.97 -3.51
CA LEU A 223 19.09 -11.22 -4.65
C LEU A 223 19.99 -11.26 -5.90
N LYS A 224 21.32 -11.17 -5.75
CA LYS A 224 22.27 -11.29 -6.88
C LYS A 224 22.21 -12.63 -7.62
N ARG A 225 21.73 -13.72 -6.97
CA ARG A 225 21.57 -15.03 -7.61
C ARG A 225 20.24 -15.18 -8.37
N ILE A 226 19.27 -14.30 -8.10
CA ILE A 226 17.93 -14.30 -8.71
C ILE A 226 17.93 -13.49 -10.02
N THR A 227 18.77 -12.45 -10.09
CA THR A 227 18.87 -11.58 -11.27
C THR A 227 19.83 -12.10 -12.35
N ARG A 228 20.67 -13.10 -12.06
CA ARG A 228 21.60 -13.70 -13.02
C ARG A 228 20.86 -14.57 -14.07
N PRO A 229 21.13 -14.41 -15.37
CA PRO A 229 20.64 -15.32 -16.40
C PRO A 229 21.16 -16.74 -16.17
N TYR A 230 20.29 -17.74 -16.32
CA TYR A 230 20.57 -19.18 -16.11
C TYR A 230 21.81 -19.69 -16.88
N ARG A 231 22.18 -19.05 -18.00
CA ARG A 231 23.32 -19.44 -18.85
C ARG A 231 24.70 -19.34 -18.19
N GLN A 232 24.88 -18.58 -17.11
CA GLN A 232 26.21 -18.40 -16.50
C GLN A 232 26.58 -19.42 -15.39
N ILE A 233 25.69 -20.35 -15.04
CA ILE A 233 25.94 -21.30 -13.94
C ILE A 233 26.66 -22.56 -14.44
N LYS A 234 26.63 -22.86 -15.74
CA LYS A 234 27.24 -24.06 -16.35
C LYS A 234 28.69 -23.89 -16.81
N GLN A 235 29.34 -22.74 -16.61
CA GLN A 235 30.73 -22.51 -17.05
C GLN A 235 31.76 -22.50 -15.90
N THR A 236 31.34 -22.77 -14.67
CA THR A 236 32.24 -22.84 -13.50
C THR A 236 32.02 -24.11 -12.66
N SER A 237 31.52 -25.17 -13.29
CA SER A 237 31.36 -26.50 -12.68
C SER A 237 32.24 -27.50 -13.42
#